data_AF-A0A6L4B6D5-F1
#
_entry.id   AF-A0A6L4B6D5-F1
#
_cell.length_a   1.000
_cell.length_b   1.000
_cell.length_c   1.000
_cell.angle_alpha   90.00
_cell.angle_beta   90.00
_cell.angle_gamma   90.00
#
_symmetry.space_group_name_H-M   'P 1'
#
loop_
_entity.id
_entity.type
_entity.pdbx_description
1 polymer ?
#
loop_
_entity_poly.entity_id
_entity_poly.type
_entity_poly.pdbx_seq_one_letter_code
_entity_poly.pdbx_strand_id
1 'polypeptide(L)'
;MAASLHERALRCLAQREHSRVELARKLDGLGSEDEVRTELDRLAELGLLSDARFADAYVRAKASRFGASRLRMELSRRGVPPELIGEAIEDNCGDSELERARDVIRRKFSSAPADQREWARQARFLQGRGFSTEIIRRVLKEHPGDEPA
;
A
#
# COMPACT_ATOMS: atom_id res chain seq x y z
N MET A 1 -1.48 -7.59 35.48
CA MET A 1 -2.35 -8.56 34.80
C MET A 1 -2.02 -8.51 33.31
N ALA A 2 -1.78 -9.66 32.68
CA ALA A 2 -1.67 -9.68 31.22
C ALA A 2 -3.00 -9.18 30.65
N ALA A 3 -2.95 -8.27 29.66
CA ALA A 3 -4.18 -7.80 29.02
C ALA A 3 -4.87 -9.01 28.38
N SER A 4 -6.19 -9.12 28.54
CA SER A 4 -6.94 -10.19 27.88
C SER A 4 -6.80 -10.08 26.37
N LEU A 5 -6.96 -11.20 25.68
CA LEU A 5 -6.91 -11.27 24.21
C LEU A 5 -7.85 -10.24 23.56
N HIS A 6 -9.07 -10.10 24.10
CA HIS A 6 -10.04 -9.08 23.69
C HIS A 6 -9.56 -7.64 23.94
N GLU A 7 -9.06 -7.32 25.14
CA GLU A 7 -8.55 -5.98 25.48
C GLU A 7 -7.37 -5.58 24.58
N ARG A 8 -6.49 -6.53 24.27
CA ARG A 8 -5.37 -6.30 23.36
C ARG A 8 -5.87 -6.01 21.95
N ALA A 9 -6.86 -6.76 21.47
CA ALA A 9 -7.43 -6.56 20.15
C ALA A 9 -8.10 -5.19 20.01
N LEU A 10 -8.96 -4.82 20.98
CA LEU A 10 -9.63 -3.51 20.99
C LEU A 10 -8.63 -2.36 21.05
N ARG A 11 -7.55 -2.47 21.84
CA ARG A 11 -6.50 -1.45 21.87
C ARG A 11 -5.82 -1.27 20.51
N CYS A 12 -5.61 -2.35 19.76
CA CYS A 12 -5.05 -2.25 18.41
C CYS A 12 -6.03 -1.56 17.46
N LEU A 13 -7.30 -2.00 17.45
CA LEU A 13 -8.33 -1.47 16.56
C LEU A 13 -8.67 -0.01 16.85
N ALA A 14 -8.60 0.42 18.12
CA ALA A 14 -8.81 1.81 18.51
C ALA A 14 -7.75 2.78 17.95
N GLN A 15 -6.56 2.28 17.59
CA GLN A 15 -5.47 3.11 17.05
C GLN A 15 -5.56 3.30 15.53
N ARG A 16 -5.92 2.22 14.82
CA ARG A 16 -6.08 2.20 13.36
C ARG A 16 -6.73 0.89 12.91
N GLU A 17 -7.17 0.87 11.66
CA GLU A 17 -7.51 -0.36 10.96
C GLU A 17 -6.33 -1.34 10.93
N HIS A 18 -6.62 -2.62 11.06
CA HIS A 18 -5.66 -3.73 10.96
C HIS A 18 -6.23 -4.80 10.03
N SER A 19 -5.37 -5.46 9.25
CA SER A 19 -5.81 -6.69 8.58
C SER A 19 -5.99 -7.80 9.61
N ARG A 20 -6.80 -8.80 9.26
CA ARG A 20 -6.97 -9.99 10.08
C ARG A 20 -5.63 -10.65 10.43
N VAL A 21 -4.73 -10.76 9.45
CA VAL A 21 -3.40 -11.35 9.66
C VAL A 21 -2.50 -10.46 10.52
N GLU A 22 -2.53 -9.14 10.36
CA GLU A 22 -1.78 -8.23 11.24
C GLU A 22 -2.26 -8.33 12.69
N LEU A 23 -3.58 -8.42 12.90
CA LEU A 23 -4.14 -8.51 14.24
C LEU A 23 -3.86 -9.89 14.87
N ALA A 24 -4.01 -10.99 14.11
CA ALA A 24 -3.64 -12.33 14.57
C ALA A 24 -2.20 -12.39 15.10
N ARG A 25 -1.23 -11.86 14.34
CA ARG A 25 0.18 -11.79 14.75
C ARG A 25 0.42 -10.95 16.01
N LYS A 26 -0.43 -9.95 16.27
CA LYS A 26 -0.34 -9.10 17.47
C LYS A 26 -0.96 -9.73 18.71
N LEU A 27 -1.84 -10.72 18.52
CA LEU A 27 -2.49 -11.51 19.56
C LEU A 27 -1.75 -12.83 19.84
N ASP A 28 -0.76 -13.16 19.01
CA ASP A 28 0.06 -14.36 19.17
C ASP A 28 0.67 -14.45 20.58
N GLY A 29 0.62 -15.64 21.16
CA GLY A 29 1.06 -15.92 22.54
C GLY A 29 0.12 -15.44 23.66
N LEU A 30 -1.01 -14.78 23.38
CA LEU A 30 -2.02 -14.42 24.39
C LEU A 30 -3.15 -15.46 24.54
N GLY A 31 -3.22 -16.42 23.62
CA GLY A 31 -4.17 -17.51 23.61
C GLY A 31 -3.75 -18.57 22.60
N SER A 32 -4.46 -19.68 22.56
CA SER A 32 -4.34 -20.70 21.51
C SER A 32 -4.76 -20.13 20.14
N GLU A 33 -4.33 -20.78 19.07
CA GLU A 33 -4.69 -20.38 17.70
C GLU A 33 -6.22 -20.36 17.48
N ASP A 34 -6.94 -21.29 18.12
CA ASP A 34 -8.40 -21.38 18.05
C ASP A 34 -9.09 -20.23 18.81
N GLU A 35 -8.58 -19.84 19.97
CA GLU A 35 -9.07 -18.68 20.73
C GLU A 35 -8.85 -17.38 19.96
N VAL A 36 -7.66 -17.21 19.37
CA VAL A 36 -7.35 -16.04 18.51
C VAL A 36 -8.30 -16.02 17.31
N ARG A 37 -8.49 -17.14 16.62
CA ARG A 37 -9.39 -17.22 15.46
C ARG A 37 -10.83 -16.85 15.83
N THR A 38 -11.34 -17.43 16.92
CA THR A 38 -12.70 -17.17 17.41
C THR A 38 -12.92 -15.70 17.75
N GLU A 39 -11.95 -15.06 18.40
CA GLU A 39 -12.05 -13.63 18.69
C GLU A 39 -12.02 -12.78 17.42
N LEU A 40 -11.15 -13.09 16.45
CA LEU A 40 -11.09 -12.35 15.19
C LEU A 40 -12.40 -12.47 14.40
N ASP A 41 -13.04 -13.63 14.42
CA ASP A 41 -14.36 -13.85 13.81
C ASP A 41 -15.42 -12.98 14.50
N ARG A 42 -15.47 -13.01 15.82
CA ARG A 42 -16.36 -12.15 16.61
C ARG A 42 -16.15 -10.65 16.31
N LEU A 43 -14.90 -10.19 16.26
CA LEU A 43 -14.59 -8.79 15.94
C LEU A 43 -14.99 -8.41 14.52
N ALA A 44 -14.91 -9.34 13.57
CA ALA A 44 -15.36 -9.13 12.20
C ALA A 44 -16.90 -9.08 12.11
N GLU A 45 -17.60 -9.97 12.82
CA GLU A 45 -19.07 -9.98 12.92
C GLU A 45 -19.61 -8.69 13.55
N LEU A 46 -18.92 -8.16 14.56
CA LEU A 46 -19.22 -6.86 15.17
C LEU A 46 -18.84 -5.67 14.29
N GLY A 47 -18.24 -5.90 13.11
CA GLY A 47 -17.78 -4.87 12.19
C GLY A 47 -16.56 -4.09 12.68
N LEU A 48 -15.91 -4.50 13.77
CA LEU A 48 -14.73 -3.84 14.34
C LEU A 48 -13.45 -4.16 13.56
N LEU A 49 -13.36 -5.36 12.98
CA LEU A 49 -12.28 -5.79 12.11
C LEU A 49 -12.77 -5.87 10.65
N SER A 50 -12.05 -5.24 9.71
CA SER A 50 -12.42 -5.27 8.29
C SER A 50 -11.19 -5.16 7.41
N ASP A 51 -10.91 -6.20 6.61
CA ASP A 51 -9.83 -6.17 5.63
C ASP A 51 -10.07 -5.14 4.52
N ALA A 52 -11.34 -4.84 4.19
CA ALA A 52 -11.71 -3.82 3.22
C ALA A 52 -11.34 -2.40 3.72
N ARG A 53 -11.78 -2.04 4.94
CA ARG A 53 -11.40 -0.75 5.54
C ARG A 53 -9.90 -0.64 5.74
N PHE A 54 -9.25 -1.74 6.13
CA PHE A 54 -7.81 -1.79 6.23
C PHE A 54 -7.11 -1.52 4.89
N ALA A 55 -7.52 -2.21 3.82
CA ALA A 55 -6.93 -2.06 2.50
C ALA A 55 -7.05 -0.61 2.00
N ASP A 56 -8.24 -0.04 2.13
CA ASP A 56 -8.51 1.33 1.72
C ASP A 56 -7.66 2.34 2.53
N ALA A 57 -7.69 2.26 3.87
CA ALA A 57 -6.86 3.11 4.73
C ALA A 57 -5.35 2.99 4.41
N TYR A 58 -4.88 1.78 4.10
CA TYR A 58 -3.50 1.52 3.72
C TYR A 58 -3.12 2.20 2.40
N VAL A 59 -3.95 2.05 1.37
CA VAL A 59 -3.71 2.67 0.07
C VAL A 59 -3.73 4.18 0.20
N ARG A 60 -4.74 4.78 0.84
CA ARG A 60 -4.79 6.23 1.10
C ARG A 60 -3.51 6.76 1.75
N ALA A 61 -3.01 6.07 2.77
CA ALA A 61 -1.81 6.49 3.50
C ALA A 61 -0.50 6.37 2.69
N LYS A 62 -0.48 5.57 1.62
CA LYS A 62 0.76 5.17 0.92
C LYS A 62 0.80 5.54 -0.56
N ALA A 63 -0.34 5.82 -1.20
CA ALA A 63 -0.46 6.12 -2.62
C ALA A 63 0.40 7.32 -3.06
N SER A 64 0.61 8.31 -2.17
CA SER A 64 1.49 9.46 -2.43
C SER A 64 2.99 9.12 -2.56
N ARG A 65 3.38 7.87 -2.29
CA ARG A 65 4.78 7.41 -2.26
C ARG A 65 5.05 6.19 -3.13
N PHE A 66 4.02 5.36 -3.37
CA PHE A 66 4.13 4.07 -4.03
C PHE A 66 3.10 3.91 -5.15
N GLY A 67 3.51 3.24 -6.23
CA GLY A 67 2.63 2.83 -7.31
C GLY A 67 1.84 1.58 -6.97
N ALA A 68 0.82 1.28 -7.80
CA ALA A 68 -0.16 0.25 -7.56
C ALA A 68 0.47 -1.14 -7.37
N SER A 69 1.50 -1.50 -8.16
CA SER A 69 2.13 -2.83 -8.06
C SER A 69 2.74 -3.09 -6.68
N ARG A 70 3.35 -2.06 -6.07
CA ARG A 70 3.93 -2.20 -4.73
C ARG A 70 2.85 -2.25 -3.66
N LEU A 71 1.80 -1.45 -3.78
CA LEU A 71 0.66 -1.46 -2.86
C LEU A 71 -0.05 -2.82 -2.88
N ARG A 72 -0.31 -3.39 -4.05
CA ARG A 72 -0.87 -4.75 -4.22
C ARG A 72 -0.02 -5.80 -3.51
N MET A 73 1.30 -5.77 -3.73
CA MET A 73 2.23 -6.69 -3.06
C MET A 73 2.20 -6.52 -1.53
N GLU A 74 2.22 -5.27 -1.05
CA GLU A 74 2.24 -4.98 0.39
C GLU A 74 0.93 -5.38 1.09
N LEU A 75 -0.23 -5.25 0.44
CA LEU A 75 -1.52 -5.72 0.94
C LEU A 75 -1.63 -7.25 0.92
N SER A 76 -1.18 -7.89 -0.15
CA SER A 76 -1.17 -9.36 -0.26
C SER A 76 -0.32 -10.01 0.84
N ARG A 77 0.86 -9.45 1.14
CA ARG A 77 1.72 -9.90 2.28
C ARG A 77 1.06 -9.77 3.65
N ARG A 78 0.01 -8.94 3.75
CA ARG A 78 -0.80 -8.71 4.94
C ARG A 78 -2.09 -9.51 4.93
N GLY A 79 -2.25 -10.44 3.99
CA GLY A 79 -3.37 -11.36 3.92
C GLY A 79 -4.67 -10.75 3.41
N VAL A 80 -4.62 -9.57 2.77
CA VAL A 80 -5.83 -8.98 2.17
C VAL A 80 -6.20 -9.77 0.90
N PRO A 81 -7.47 -10.18 0.74
CA PRO A 81 -7.96 -10.87 -0.46
C PRO A 81 -7.72 -10.06 -1.75
N PRO A 82 -7.41 -10.73 -2.89
CA PRO A 82 -7.16 -10.07 -4.18
C PRO A 82 -8.28 -9.13 -4.63
N GLU A 83 -9.53 -9.46 -4.34
CA GLU A 83 -10.72 -8.70 -4.71
C GLU A 83 -10.71 -7.33 -4.02
N LEU A 84 -10.54 -7.32 -2.68
CA LEU A 84 -10.45 -6.10 -1.88
C LEU A 84 -9.21 -5.26 -2.22
N ILE A 85 -8.12 -5.91 -2.63
CA ILE A 85 -6.94 -5.22 -3.15
C ILE A 85 -7.27 -4.50 -4.45
N GLY A 86 -8.01 -5.15 -5.35
CA GLY A 86 -8.47 -4.55 -6.61
C GLY A 86 -9.28 -3.29 -6.36
N GLU A 87 -10.34 -3.42 -5.57
CA GLU A 87 -11.25 -2.33 -5.18
C GLU A 87 -10.49 -1.16 -4.54
N ALA A 88 -9.69 -1.43 -3.50
CA ALA A 88 -8.96 -0.37 -2.80
C ALA A 88 -7.95 0.37 -3.70
N ILE A 89 -7.37 -0.31 -4.68
CA ILE A 89 -6.48 0.32 -5.66
C ILE A 89 -7.28 1.14 -6.66
N GLU A 90 -8.39 0.63 -7.18
CA GLU A 90 -9.24 1.36 -8.12
C GLU A 90 -9.75 2.66 -7.50
N ASP A 91 -10.36 2.57 -6.31
CA ASP A 91 -10.98 3.69 -5.60
C ASP A 91 -10.01 4.82 -5.26
N ASN A 92 -8.73 4.49 -5.00
CA ASN A 92 -7.75 5.45 -4.51
C ASN A 92 -6.65 5.80 -5.52
N CYS A 93 -6.45 4.97 -6.55
CA CYS A 93 -5.32 5.11 -7.47
C CYS A 93 -5.69 5.24 -8.95
N GLY A 94 -6.91 4.87 -9.37
CA GLY A 94 -7.28 4.64 -10.77
C GLY A 94 -6.79 5.73 -11.74
N ASP A 95 -7.31 6.95 -11.62
CA ASP A 95 -7.03 8.01 -12.60
C ASP A 95 -5.79 8.85 -12.29
N SER A 96 -5.24 8.74 -11.08
CA SER A 96 -4.16 9.63 -10.61
C SER A 96 -2.76 9.02 -10.66
N GLU A 97 -2.59 7.78 -11.15
CA GLU A 97 -1.29 7.08 -11.02
C GLU A 97 -0.12 7.79 -11.71
N LEU A 98 -0.39 8.38 -12.89
CA LEU A 98 0.60 9.19 -13.59
C LEU A 98 1.01 10.43 -12.80
N GLU A 99 0.03 11.16 -12.27
CA GLU A 99 0.28 12.38 -11.49
C GLU A 99 1.05 12.08 -10.20
N ARG A 100 0.68 11.02 -9.47
CA ARG A 100 1.40 10.56 -8.29
C ARG A 100 2.85 10.20 -8.62
N ALA A 101 3.10 9.56 -9.76
CA ALA A 101 4.44 9.25 -10.20
C ALA A 101 5.28 10.52 -10.49
N ARG A 102 4.66 11.53 -11.13
CA ARG A 102 5.28 12.85 -11.36
C ARG A 102 5.62 13.55 -10.04
N ASP A 103 4.75 13.50 -9.03
CA ASP A 103 5.03 14.05 -7.70
C ASP A 103 6.18 13.33 -7.00
N VAL A 104 6.17 11.99 -7.04
CA VAL A 104 7.19 11.17 -6.40
C VAL A 104 8.57 11.44 -6.99
N ILE A 105 8.67 11.61 -8.31
CA ILE A 105 9.94 11.89 -8.96
C ILE A 105 10.42 13.32 -8.70
N ARG A 106 9.54 14.33 -8.77
CA ARG A 106 9.89 15.74 -8.48
C ARG A 106 10.42 15.94 -7.06
N ARG A 107 9.89 15.20 -6.10
CA ARG A 107 10.39 15.23 -4.70
C ARG A 107 11.79 14.64 -4.55
N LYS A 108 12.23 13.78 -5.47
CA LYS A 108 13.52 13.08 -5.38
C LYS A 108 14.60 13.65 -6.29
N PHE A 109 14.22 14.10 -7.48
CA PHE A 109 15.11 14.62 -8.51
C PHE A 109 14.66 16.02 -8.88
N SER A 110 15.60 16.95 -8.88
CA SER A 110 15.36 18.37 -9.21
C SER A 110 15.30 18.63 -10.71
N SER A 111 15.73 17.68 -11.55
CA SER A 111 15.80 17.85 -13.00
C SER A 111 15.43 16.57 -13.74
N ALA A 112 15.01 16.76 -14.99
CA ALA A 112 14.87 15.70 -15.97
C ALA A 112 16.19 14.93 -16.17
N PRO A 113 16.14 13.67 -16.62
CA PRO A 113 17.36 12.93 -16.96
C PRO A 113 18.07 13.59 -18.14
N ALA A 114 19.35 13.93 -17.98
CA ALA A 114 20.16 14.56 -19.03
C ALA A 114 20.73 13.56 -20.04
N ASP A 115 20.86 12.29 -19.65
CA ASP A 115 21.42 11.22 -20.47
C ASP A 115 20.75 9.87 -20.14
N GLN A 116 21.16 8.83 -20.87
CA GLN A 116 20.64 7.47 -20.69
C GLN A 116 20.97 6.88 -19.30
N ARG A 117 22.07 7.30 -18.68
CA ARG A 117 22.49 6.83 -17.35
C ARG A 117 21.57 7.41 -16.27
N GLU A 118 21.26 8.70 -16.33
CA GLU A 118 20.30 9.37 -15.45
C GLU A 118 18.88 8.89 -15.71
N TRP A 119 18.49 8.63 -16.97
CA TRP A 119 17.21 8.00 -17.28
C TRP A 119 17.08 6.66 -16.57
N ALA A 120 18.08 5.78 -16.71
CA ALA A 120 18.07 4.47 -16.06
C ALA A 120 18.07 4.57 -14.53
N ARG A 121 18.70 5.60 -13.95
CA ARG A 121 18.69 5.86 -12.51
C ARG A 121 17.31 6.27 -12.01
N GLN A 122 16.66 7.22 -12.70
CA GLN A 122 15.33 7.70 -12.34
C GLN A 122 14.25 6.63 -12.58
N ALA A 123 14.36 5.86 -13.66
CA ALA A 123 13.48 4.73 -13.95
C ALA A 123 13.55 3.66 -12.86
N ARG A 124 14.76 3.25 -12.44
CA ARG A 124 14.94 2.29 -11.34
C ARG A 124 14.36 2.79 -10.02
N PHE A 125 14.44 4.08 -9.76
CA PHE A 125 13.81 4.68 -8.57
C PHE A 125 12.29 4.50 -8.59
N LEU A 126 11.62 4.88 -9.68
CA LEU A 126 10.16 4.72 -9.82
C LEU A 126 9.73 3.25 -9.83
N GLN A 127 10.50 2.37 -10.49
CA GLN A 127 10.27 0.93 -10.48
C GLN A 127 10.34 0.37 -9.05
N GLY A 128 11.34 0.78 -8.26
CA GLY A 128 11.45 0.41 -6.85
C GLY A 128 10.30 0.95 -5.98
N ARG A 129 9.57 1.97 -6.45
CA ARG A 129 8.32 2.47 -5.84
C ARG A 129 7.07 1.76 -6.34
N GLY A 130 7.19 0.87 -7.33
CA GLY A 130 6.09 0.06 -7.84
C GLY A 130 5.25 0.71 -8.93
N PHE A 131 5.76 1.75 -9.60
CA PHE A 131 5.12 2.29 -10.79
C PHE A 131 5.38 1.38 -12.00
N SER A 132 4.39 1.27 -12.88
CA SER A 132 4.49 0.43 -14.09
C SER A 132 5.50 1.00 -15.09
N THR A 133 6.07 0.14 -15.94
CA THR A 133 6.98 0.57 -17.00
C THR A 133 6.35 1.60 -17.94
N GLU A 134 5.04 1.48 -18.20
CA GLU A 134 4.30 2.44 -19.02
C GLU A 134 4.28 3.84 -18.37
N ILE A 135 3.90 3.91 -17.09
CA ILE A 135 3.89 5.17 -16.32
C ILE A 135 5.30 5.76 -16.25
N ILE A 136 6.32 4.94 -15.98
CA ILE A 136 7.72 5.39 -15.92
C ILE A 136 8.15 6.03 -17.24
N ARG A 137 7.83 5.38 -18.38
CA ARG A 137 8.15 5.94 -19.70
C ARG A 137 7.43 7.26 -19.94
N ARG A 138 6.16 7.38 -19.56
CA ARG A 138 5.38 8.63 -19.71
C ARG A 138 5.99 9.76 -18.86
N VAL A 139 6.24 9.51 -17.58
CA VAL A 139 6.83 10.50 -16.65
C VAL A 139 8.20 10.98 -17.11
N LEU A 140 9.05 10.09 -17.62
CA LEU A 140 10.43 10.43 -18.01
C LEU A 140 10.55 10.96 -19.44
N LYS A 141 9.56 10.74 -20.31
CA LYS A 141 9.53 11.28 -21.68
C LYS A 141 8.85 12.64 -21.80
N GLU A 142 7.95 13.00 -20.88
CA GLU A 142 7.20 14.27 -20.92
C GLU A 142 8.04 15.52 -20.56
N HIS A 143 9.32 15.55 -20.89
CA HIS A 143 10.14 16.75 -20.80
C HIS A 143 10.61 17.23 -22.20
N PRO A 144 10.43 18.52 -22.52
CA PRO A 144 10.59 19.10 -23.85
C PRO A 144 12.08 19.17 -24.21
N GLY A 145 12.57 18.11 -24.84
CA GLY A 145 13.92 18.03 -25.40
C GLY A 145 14.02 17.06 -26.59
N ASP A 146 12.96 16.28 -26.85
CA ASP A 146 12.81 15.52 -28.09
C ASP A 146 12.25 16.45 -29.19
N GLU A 147 12.98 17.51 -29.55
CA GLU A 147 12.92 18.01 -30.93
C GLU A 147 13.82 17.09 -31.76
N PRO A 148 13.29 16.36 -32.76
CA PRO A 148 14.16 15.72 -33.73
C PRO A 148 14.91 16.82 -34.50
N ALA A 149 16.25 16.76 -34.45
CA ALA A 149 17.13 17.56 -35.30
C ALA A 149 16.85 17.31 -36.79
#